data_AF-A0A0M8WDF7-F1
#
_entry.id   AF-A0A0M8WDF7-F1
#
_cell.length_a   1.000
_cell.length_b   1.000
_cell.length_c   1.000
_cell.angle_alpha   90.00
_cell.angle_beta   90.00
_cell.angle_gamma   90.00
#
_symmetry.space_group_name_H-M   'P 1'
#
loop_
_entity.id
_entity.type
_entity.pdbx_description
1 polymer ?
#
loop_
_entity_poly.entity_id
_entity_poly.type
_entity_poly.pdbx_seq_one_letter_code
_entity_poly.pdbx_strand_id
1 'polypeptide(L)'
;MDREIHKATVKLAAVKRGESWPLNGAERRAMARAIAGGSYKVVRGKSPARAEKQMDTTASNAEMRLTAELTALHGEKQRLITEAAREKAAKKRSGWF
;
A
#
# COMPACT_ATOMS: atom_id res chain seq x y z
N MET A 1 -2.68 -12.84 -8.44
CA MET A 1 -2.71 -13.06 -6.98
C MET A 1 -1.32 -13.07 -6.34
N ASP A 2 -0.57 -14.18 -6.28
CA ASP A 2 0.70 -14.21 -5.50
C ASP A 2 1.76 -13.21 -5.97
N ARG A 3 1.87 -13.01 -7.29
CA ARG A 3 2.74 -11.97 -7.86
C ARG A 3 2.29 -10.55 -7.48
N GLU A 4 1.00 -10.31 -7.35
CA GLU A 4 0.44 -9.00 -6.99
C GLU A 4 0.60 -8.73 -5.51
N ILE A 5 0.37 -9.74 -4.67
CA ILE A 5 0.66 -9.70 -3.24
C ILE A 5 2.13 -9.34 -3.04
N HIS A 6 3.05 -10.06 -3.70
CA HIS A 6 4.48 -9.77 -3.61
C HIS A 6 4.81 -8.33 -4.04
N LYS A 7 4.27 -7.86 -5.17
CA LYS A 7 4.46 -6.46 -5.62
C LYS A 7 3.96 -5.45 -4.60
N ALA A 8 2.79 -5.68 -4.01
CA ALA A 8 2.22 -4.79 -3.00
C ALA A 8 3.03 -4.81 -1.69
N THR A 9 3.56 -5.98 -1.29
CA THR A 9 4.47 -6.10 -0.15
C THR A 9 5.78 -5.35 -0.38
N VAL A 10 6.38 -5.46 -1.56
CA VAL A 10 7.61 -4.73 -1.91
C VAL A 10 7.38 -3.21 -1.89
N LYS A 11 6.23 -2.75 -2.42
CA LYS A 11 5.83 -1.34 -2.35
C LYS A 11 5.66 -0.87 -0.90
N LEU A 12 5.00 -1.66 -0.05
CA LEU A 12 4.82 -1.31 1.36
C LEU A 12 6.17 -1.22 2.08
N ALA A 13 7.06 -2.18 1.84
CA ALA A 13 8.41 -2.16 2.40
C ALA A 13 9.21 -0.93 1.95
N ALA A 14 9.05 -0.52 0.68
CA ALA A 14 9.66 0.70 0.16
C ALA A 14 9.14 1.96 0.85
N VAL A 15 7.81 2.11 1.02
CA VAL A 15 7.24 3.28 1.75
C VAL A 15 7.79 3.33 3.18
N LYS A 16 7.85 2.19 3.87
CA LYS A 16 8.39 2.11 5.24
C LYS A 16 9.87 2.47 5.34
N ARG A 17 10.64 2.31 4.27
CA ARG A 17 12.03 2.77 4.17
C ARG A 17 12.15 4.25 3.79
N GLY A 18 11.03 4.96 3.61
CA GLY A 18 10.99 6.35 3.17
C GLY A 18 11.13 6.53 1.66
N GLU A 19 11.01 5.46 0.86
CA GLU A 19 11.09 5.56 -0.59
C GLU A 19 9.78 6.10 -1.18
N SER A 20 9.89 7.03 -2.13
CA SER A 20 8.74 7.76 -2.71
C SER A 20 8.24 7.21 -4.06
N TRP A 21 8.94 6.25 -4.66
CA TRP A 21 8.50 5.63 -5.92
C TRP A 21 7.15 4.88 -5.86
N PRO A 22 6.73 4.21 -4.75
CA PRO A 22 5.46 3.47 -4.68
C PRO A 22 4.23 4.38 -4.44
N LEU A 23 4.44 5.70 -4.34
CA LEU A 23 3.39 6.69 -4.19
C LEU A 23 2.58 6.85 -5.49
N ASN A 24 1.26 7.02 -5.34
CA ASN A 24 0.36 7.31 -6.44
C ASN A 24 0.47 8.79 -6.91
N GLY A 25 -0.26 9.17 -7.96
CA GLY A 25 -0.17 10.52 -8.53
C GLY A 25 -0.59 11.64 -7.57
N ALA A 26 -1.58 11.40 -6.71
CA ALA A 26 -2.02 12.38 -5.72
C ALA A 26 -1.01 12.53 -4.57
N GLU A 27 -0.52 11.40 -4.06
CA GLU A 27 0.52 11.31 -3.03
C GLU A 27 1.83 11.97 -3.50
N ARG A 28 2.26 11.70 -4.73
CA ARG A 28 3.45 12.34 -5.32
C ARG A 28 3.31 13.85 -5.40
N ARG A 29 2.14 14.37 -5.80
CA ARG A 29 1.89 15.82 -5.82
C ARG A 29 1.89 16.43 -4.43
N ALA A 30 1.31 15.74 -3.44
CA ALA A 30 1.32 16.18 -2.05
C ALA A 30 2.76 16.24 -1.50
N MET A 31 3.54 15.18 -1.74
CA MET A 31 4.96 15.10 -1.36
C MET A 31 5.78 16.21 -2.04
N ALA A 32 5.64 16.39 -3.35
CA ALA A 32 6.35 17.43 -4.10
C ALA A 32 6.02 18.85 -3.62
N ARG A 33 4.75 19.13 -3.34
CA ARG A 33 4.31 20.43 -2.78
C ARG A 33 4.88 20.66 -1.38
N ALA A 34 4.91 19.62 -0.54
CA ALA A 34 5.49 19.71 0.79
C ALA A 34 6.99 20.00 0.71
N ILE A 35 7.74 19.27 -0.12
CA ILE A 35 9.17 19.51 -0.34
C ILE A 35 9.41 20.94 -0.84
N ALA A 36 8.72 21.37 -1.89
CA ALA A 36 8.88 22.73 -2.44
C ALA A 36 8.57 23.82 -1.41
N GLY A 37 7.47 23.66 -0.67
CA GLY A 37 7.06 24.60 0.38
C GLY A 37 8.02 24.62 1.57
N GLY A 38 8.55 23.45 1.96
CA GLY A 38 9.55 23.31 3.03
C GLY A 38 10.87 23.97 2.65
N SER A 39 11.42 23.66 1.47
CA SER A 39 12.64 24.28 0.96
C SER A 39 12.54 25.80 0.90
N TYR A 40 11.40 26.34 0.43
CA TYR A 40 11.17 27.78 0.41
C TYR A 40 11.19 28.42 1.81
N LYS A 41 10.66 27.73 2.82
CA LYS A 41 10.70 28.20 4.21
C LYS A 41 12.11 28.17 4.77
N VAL A 42 12.85 27.08 4.56
CA VAL A 42 14.25 26.91 5.01
C VAL A 42 15.14 28.01 4.43
N VAL A 43 15.04 28.28 3.12
CA VAL A 43 15.81 29.35 2.46
C VAL A 43 15.51 30.73 3.05
N ARG A 44 14.29 30.95 3.55
CA ARG A 44 13.89 32.19 4.25
C ARG A 44 14.19 32.18 5.75
N GLY A 45 14.92 31.19 6.26
CA GLY A 45 15.20 31.04 7.69
C GLY A 45 13.95 30.77 8.54
N LYS A 46 12.87 30.27 7.93
CA LYS A 46 11.61 29.94 8.59
C LYS A 46 11.50 28.43 8.82
N SER A 47 10.81 28.05 9.89
CA SER A 47 10.55 26.64 10.18
C SER A 47 9.75 25.94 9.08
N PRO A 48 10.20 24.77 8.58
CA PRO A 48 9.46 23.93 7.64
C PRO A 48 8.50 22.93 8.32
N ALA A 49 8.25 23.02 9.63
CA ALA A 49 7.51 22.01 10.40
C ALA A 49 6.15 21.58 9.79
N ARG A 50 5.43 22.52 9.16
CA ARG A 50 4.18 22.19 8.46
C ARG A 50 4.39 21.33 7.22
N ALA A 51 5.47 21.59 6.47
CA ALA A 51 5.84 20.80 5.31
C ALA A 51 6.30 19.40 5.73
N GLU A 52 7.13 19.29 6.78
CA GLU A 52 7.54 18.00 7.35
C GLU A 52 6.34 17.17 7.78
N LYS A 53 5.41 17.76 8.56
CA LYS A 53 4.16 17.10 8.95
C LYS A 53 3.33 16.63 7.73
N GLN A 54 3.32 17.42 6.65
CA GLN A 54 2.63 17.03 5.42
C GLN A 54 3.31 15.86 4.71
N MET A 55 4.65 15.79 4.74
CA MET A 55 5.41 14.65 4.22
C MET A 55 5.10 13.38 5.01
N ASP A 56 5.14 13.45 6.34
CA ASP A 56 4.83 12.32 7.23
C ASP A 56 3.38 11.82 7.03
N THR A 57 2.44 12.77 6.94
CA THR A 57 1.02 12.45 6.68
C THR A 57 0.87 11.77 5.32
N THR A 58 1.61 12.21 4.30
CA THR A 58 1.54 11.62 2.96
C THR A 58 2.12 10.21 2.96
N ALA A 59 3.23 9.97 3.67
CA ALA A 59 3.81 8.65 3.83
C ALA A 59 2.85 7.71 4.57
N SER A 60 2.29 8.15 5.70
CA SER A 60 1.31 7.39 6.48
C SER A 60 0.06 7.02 5.66
N ASN A 61 -0.46 7.96 4.87
CA ASN A 61 -1.58 7.70 3.96
C ASN A 61 -1.25 6.64 2.91
N ALA A 62 -0.03 6.67 2.35
CA ALA A 62 0.41 5.67 1.38
C ALA A 62 0.55 4.28 2.02
N GLU A 63 1.07 4.20 3.25
CA GLU A 63 1.13 2.94 4.00
C GLU A 63 -0.25 2.35 4.26
N MET A 64 -1.21 3.18 4.70
CA MET A 64 -2.59 2.75 4.93
C MET A 64 -3.23 2.21 3.66
N ARG A 65 -3.09 2.93 2.54
CA ARG A 65 -3.60 2.49 1.23
C ARG A 65 -3.01 1.15 0.81
N LEU A 66 -1.69 1.00 0.86
CA LEU A 66 -1.01 -0.25 0.46
C LEU A 66 -1.38 -1.43 1.37
N THR A 67 -1.60 -1.17 2.66
CA THR A 67 -2.08 -2.19 3.60
C THR A 67 -3.51 -2.61 3.29
N ALA A 68 -4.38 -1.67 2.91
CA ALA A 68 -5.74 -1.97 2.47
C ALA A 68 -5.74 -2.79 1.16
N GLU A 69 -4.91 -2.42 0.18
CA GLU A 69 -4.73 -3.17 -1.07
C GLU A 69 -4.25 -4.62 -0.80
N LEU A 70 -3.26 -4.80 0.08
CA LEU A 70 -2.79 -6.13 0.49
C LEU A 70 -3.88 -6.96 1.17
N THR A 71 -4.67 -6.33 2.03
CA THR A 71 -5.75 -7.01 2.75
C THR A 71 -6.84 -7.48 1.79
N ALA A 72 -7.18 -6.66 0.79
CA ALA A 72 -8.11 -7.04 -0.26
C ALA A 72 -7.61 -8.25 -1.07
N LEU A 73 -6.35 -8.21 -1.52
CA LEU A 73 -5.73 -9.31 -2.28
C LEU A 73 -5.67 -10.63 -1.47
N HIS A 74 -5.36 -10.56 -0.17
CA HIS A 74 -5.40 -11.73 0.70
C HIS A 74 -6.82 -12.28 0.88
N GLY A 75 -7.82 -11.39 0.99
CA GLY A 75 -9.22 -11.79 1.03
C GLY A 75 -9.67 -12.53 -0.23
N GLU A 76 -9.30 -12.05 -1.41
CA GLU A 76 -9.59 -12.70 -2.68
C GLU A 76 -8.90 -14.07 -2.81
N LYS A 77 -7.62 -14.16 -2.46
CA LYS A 77 -6.90 -15.44 -2.43
C LYS A 77 -7.57 -16.46 -1.52
N GLN A 78 -8.02 -16.04 -0.34
CA GLN A 78 -8.69 -16.92 0.60
C GLN A 78 -10.02 -17.46 0.04
N ARG A 79 -10.79 -16.62 -0.67
CA ARG A 79 -12.03 -17.07 -1.33
C ARG A 79 -11.76 -18.18 -2.34
N LEU A 80 -10.77 -18.00 -3.22
CA LEU A 80 -10.39 -19.02 -4.21
C LEU A 80 -9.98 -20.35 -3.56
N ILE A 81 -9.22 -20.30 -2.47
CA ILE A 81 -8.83 -21.50 -1.72
C ILE A 81 -10.06 -22.20 -1.13
N THR A 82 -11.00 -21.43 -0.56
CA THR A 82 -12.21 -21.99 0.04
C THR A 82 -13.17 -22.59 -0.99
N GLU A 83 -13.27 -22.00 -2.17
CA GLU A 83 -14.07 -22.51 -3.29
C GLU A 83 -13.48 -23.82 -3.82
N ALA A 84 -12.17 -23.87 -4.07
CA ALA A 84 -11.49 -25.09 -4.50
C ALA A 84 -11.62 -26.22 -3.45
N ALA A 85 -11.55 -25.89 -2.16
CA ALA A 85 -11.76 -26.84 -1.08
C ALA A 85 -13.20 -27.40 -1.08
N ARG A 86 -14.20 -26.54 -1.30
CA ARG A 86 -15.62 -26.95 -1.42
C ARG A 86 -15.85 -27.86 -2.62
N GLU A 87 -15.31 -27.54 -3.78
CA GLU A 87 -15.40 -28.39 -4.97
C GLU A 87 -14.74 -29.76 -4.75
N LYS A 88 -13.57 -29.79 -4.11
CA LYS A 88 -12.89 -31.04 -3.78
C LYS A 88 -13.71 -31.89 -2.80
N ALA A 89 -14.35 -31.26 -1.81
CA ALA A 89 -15.26 -31.94 -0.89
C ALA A 89 -16.50 -32.50 -1.61
N ALA A 90 -17.08 -31.74 -2.53
CA ALA A 90 -18.20 -32.19 -3.35
C ALA A 90 -17.84 -33.40 -4.23
N LYS A 91 -16.67 -33.37 -4.90
CA LYS A 91 -16.15 -34.51 -5.68
C LYS A 91 -15.87 -35.75 -4.83
N LYS A 92 -15.34 -35.57 -3.61
CA LYS A 92 -15.16 -36.69 -2.66
C LYS A 92 -16.49 -37.31 -2.25
N ARG A 93 -17.53 -36.48 -2.06
CA ARG A 93 -18.87 -36.96 -1.69
C ARG A 93 -19.53 -37.76 -2.80
N SER A 94 -19.26 -37.47 -4.08
CA SER A 94 -19.83 -38.20 -5.22
C SER A 94 -19.07 -39.46 -5.63
N GLY A 95 -17.83 -39.67 -5.16
CA GLY A 95 -16.99 -40.81 -5.52
C GLY A 95 -16.90 -41.91 -4.46
N TRP A 96 -17.66 -41.79 -3.36
CA TRP A 96 -17.67 -42.75 -2.25
C TRP A 96 -19.01 -43.47 -2.08
N PHE A 97 -19.85 -43.44 -3.11
CA PHE A 97 -21.03 -44.29 -3.29
C PHE A 97 -20.81 -45.21 -4.50
#